data_AF-A0A7Y5QQ40-F1
#
_entry.id   AF-A0A7Y5QQ40-F1
#
_cell.length_a   1.000
_cell.length_b   1.000
_cell.length_c   1.000
_cell.angle_alpha   90.00
_cell.angle_beta   90.00
_cell.angle_gamma   90.00
#
_symmetry.space_group_name_H-M   'P 1'
#
loop_
_entity.id
_entity.type
_entity.pdbx_description
1 polymer ?
#
loop_
_entity_poly.entity_id
_entity_poly.type
_entity_poly.pdbx_seq_one_letter_code
_entity_poly.pdbx_strand_id
1 'polypeptide(L)'
;PRTAAVRRQALLEGAIAAGLARLAESQGSDRTQWRWGRINTSQMPHALVRAFDIPSVERHGGAGFVAAVGATYREIFDMGSLDSSLATNAPGQSGQPFSPFYQNLVESFGRGEYFPLVWSRGAVERVARFRLVLNPR
;
A
#
# COMPACT_ATOMS: atom_id res chain seq x y z
N PRO A 1 -22.23 2.55 -48.21
CA PRO A 1 -22.32 1.96 -46.85
C PRO A 1 -20.91 1.78 -46.23
N ARG A 2 -20.61 2.45 -45.10
CA ARG A 2 -19.36 2.19 -44.37
C ARG A 2 -19.30 0.72 -43.98
N THR A 3 -18.23 0.04 -44.35
CA THR A 3 -18.03 -1.40 -44.05
C THR A 3 -18.04 -1.63 -42.54
N ALA A 4 -18.36 -2.85 -42.08
CA ALA A 4 -18.38 -3.20 -40.65
C ALA A 4 -17.06 -2.88 -39.93
N ALA A 5 -15.93 -3.03 -40.64
CA ALA A 5 -14.60 -2.68 -40.16
C ALA A 5 -14.46 -1.18 -39.82
N VAL A 6 -14.94 -0.28 -40.69
CA VAL A 6 -14.88 1.18 -40.46
C VAL A 6 -15.73 1.59 -39.26
N ARG A 7 -16.90 0.97 -39.06
CA ARG A 7 -17.75 1.23 -37.89
C ARG A 7 -17.09 0.76 -36.58
N ARG A 8 -16.46 -0.42 -36.58
CA ARG A 8 -15.70 -0.92 -35.42
C ARG A 8 -14.53 0.01 -35.08
N GLN A 9 -13.79 0.47 -36.08
CA GLN A 9 -12.68 1.39 -35.86
C GLN A 9 -13.14 2.69 -35.21
N ALA A 10 -14.17 3.34 -35.76
CA ALA A 10 -14.71 4.58 -35.20
C ALA A 10 -15.21 4.41 -33.75
N LEU A 11 -15.81 3.26 -33.42
CA LEU A 11 -16.24 2.95 -32.05
C LEU A 11 -15.04 2.84 -31.09
N LEU A 12 -13.98 2.15 -31.50
CA LEU A 12 -12.78 1.99 -30.68
C LEU A 12 -12.06 3.32 -30.46
N GLU A 13 -11.91 4.13 -31.50
CA GLU A 13 -11.30 5.47 -31.40
C GLU A 13 -12.12 6.38 -30.47
N GLY A 14 -13.45 6.37 -30.60
CA GLY A 14 -14.34 7.11 -29.70
C GLY A 14 -14.21 6.66 -28.24
N ALA A 15 -14.15 5.35 -28.00
CA ALA A 15 -13.97 4.80 -26.66
C ALA A 15 -12.62 5.18 -26.03
N ILE A 16 -11.52 5.12 -26.82
CA ILE A 16 -10.19 5.51 -26.36
C ILE A 16 -10.15 7.02 -26.06
N ALA A 17 -10.72 7.86 -26.93
CA ALA A 17 -10.76 9.30 -26.73
C ALA A 17 -11.54 9.67 -25.45
N ALA A 18 -12.71 9.04 -25.23
CA ALA A 18 -13.49 9.22 -24.02
C ALA A 18 -12.73 8.75 -22.76
N GLY A 19 -12.04 7.61 -22.84
CA GLY A 19 -11.20 7.10 -21.75
C GLY A 19 -10.05 8.05 -21.39
N LEU A 20 -9.35 8.60 -22.39
CA LEU A 20 -8.28 9.58 -22.18
C LEU A 20 -8.80 10.90 -21.60
N ALA A 21 -9.98 11.36 -22.01
CA ALA A 21 -10.61 12.55 -21.44
C ALA A 21 -10.93 12.34 -19.95
N ARG A 22 -11.50 11.18 -19.59
CA ARG A 22 -11.79 10.84 -18.19
C ARG A 22 -10.54 10.67 -17.34
N LEU A 23 -9.46 10.13 -17.90
CA LEU A 23 -8.18 10.09 -17.20
C LEU A 23 -7.61 11.49 -17.00
N ALA A 24 -7.73 12.39 -17.98
CA ALA A 24 -7.28 13.77 -17.82
C ALA A 24 -8.03 14.53 -16.71
N GLU A 25 -9.33 14.27 -16.51
CA GLU A 25 -10.13 14.82 -15.40
C GLU A 25 -9.59 14.43 -14.02
N SER A 26 -9.14 13.17 -13.86
CA SER A 26 -8.69 12.63 -12.57
C SER A 26 -7.17 12.71 -12.34
N GLN A 27 -6.39 12.79 -13.42
CA GLN A 27 -4.91 12.72 -13.38
C GLN A 27 -4.24 14.03 -13.81
N GLY A 28 -4.99 14.99 -14.37
CA GLY A 28 -4.47 16.24 -14.92
C GLY A 28 -4.08 16.15 -16.39
N SER A 29 -3.75 17.30 -16.99
CA SER A 29 -3.43 17.43 -18.42
C SER A 29 -2.07 16.86 -18.81
N ASP A 30 -1.09 16.86 -17.90
CA ASP A 30 0.24 16.29 -18.13
C ASP A 30 0.23 14.77 -17.95
N ARG A 31 0.25 14.05 -19.07
CA ARG A 31 0.25 12.59 -19.12
C ARG A 31 1.50 11.95 -18.51
N THR A 32 2.62 12.67 -18.43
CA THR A 32 3.86 12.14 -17.82
C THR A 32 3.74 12.00 -16.31
N GLN A 33 2.78 12.71 -15.70
CA GLN A 33 2.50 12.67 -14.26
C GLN A 33 1.41 11.66 -13.88
N TRP A 34 0.81 10.97 -14.86
CA TRP A 34 -0.27 10.02 -14.60
C TRP A 34 0.24 8.81 -13.83
N ARG A 35 -0.47 8.45 -12.76
CA ARG A 35 -0.12 7.32 -11.91
C ARG A 35 -1.36 6.53 -11.55
N TRP A 36 -1.27 5.21 -11.70
CA TRP A 36 -2.31 4.28 -11.27
C TRP A 36 -2.75 4.54 -9.81
N GLY A 37 -1.77 4.72 -8.92
CA GLY A 37 -2.00 4.91 -7.48
C GLY A 37 -2.81 6.15 -7.12
N ARG A 38 -2.87 7.18 -7.97
CA ARG A 38 -3.65 8.39 -7.70
C ARG A 38 -5.16 8.14 -7.69
N ILE A 39 -5.63 7.17 -8.47
CA ILE A 39 -7.05 6.74 -8.48
C ILE A 39 -7.26 5.41 -7.75
N ASN A 40 -6.18 4.77 -7.31
CA ASN A 40 -6.22 3.50 -6.60
C ASN A 40 -5.47 3.64 -5.28
N THR A 41 -6.20 3.96 -4.22
CA THR A 41 -5.64 4.20 -2.88
C THR A 41 -6.24 3.26 -1.85
N SER A 42 -5.46 2.93 -0.83
CA SER A 42 -5.99 2.32 0.39
C SER A 42 -6.36 3.43 1.36
N GLN A 43 -7.65 3.50 1.69
CA GLN A 43 -8.15 4.37 2.75
C GLN A 43 -7.76 3.77 4.10
N MET A 44 -7.43 4.65 5.06
CA MET A 44 -6.97 4.24 6.39
C MET A 44 -7.79 4.96 7.47
N PRO A 45 -9.12 4.72 7.51
CA PRO A 45 -9.97 5.34 8.51
C PRO A 45 -9.67 4.73 9.89
N HIS A 46 -9.72 5.56 10.91
CA HIS A 46 -9.64 5.08 12.27
C HIS A 46 -11.00 4.52 12.72
N ALA A 47 -10.98 3.42 13.50
CA ALA A 47 -12.19 2.62 13.75
C ALA A 47 -13.28 3.33 14.59
N LEU A 48 -12.92 4.35 15.37
CA LEU A 48 -13.84 5.00 16.32
C LEU A 48 -14.07 6.48 16.03
N VAL A 49 -12.98 7.23 15.82
CA VAL A 49 -13.01 8.69 15.63
C VAL A 49 -12.14 9.13 14.46
N ARG A 50 -12.70 9.96 13.59
CA ARG A 50 -12.05 10.46 12.37
C ARG A 50 -10.84 11.36 12.62
N ALA A 51 -10.74 11.93 13.83
CA ALA A 51 -9.59 12.75 14.22
C ALA A 51 -8.25 11.99 14.18
N PHE A 52 -8.30 10.66 14.15
CA PHE A 52 -7.12 9.80 14.03
C PHE A 52 -7.04 9.05 12.68
N ASP A 53 -7.84 9.47 11.69
CA ASP A 53 -7.71 8.99 10.31
C ASP A 53 -6.29 9.26 9.79
N ILE A 54 -5.76 8.31 9.04
CA ILE A 54 -4.43 8.41 8.43
C ILE A 54 -4.61 8.74 6.95
N PRO A 55 -3.74 9.59 6.36
CA PRO A 55 -3.77 9.86 4.93
C PRO A 55 -3.77 8.58 4.12
N SER A 56 -4.64 8.50 3.12
CA SER A 56 -4.68 7.35 2.21
C SER A 56 -3.35 7.19 1.49
N VAL A 57 -2.99 5.95 1.21
CA VAL A 57 -1.75 5.63 0.51
C VAL A 57 -2.03 5.10 -0.89
N GLU A 58 -1.26 5.55 -1.88
CA GLU A 58 -1.32 5.03 -3.25
C GLU A 58 -1.04 3.51 -3.25
N ARG A 59 -1.80 2.76 -4.05
CA ARG A 59 -1.65 1.31 -4.20
C ARG A 59 -1.40 0.92 -5.63
N HIS A 60 -0.52 -0.07 -5.79
CA HIS A 60 -0.33 -0.78 -7.05
C HIS A 60 -1.33 -1.94 -7.20
N GLY A 61 -1.53 -2.41 -8.43
CA GLY A 61 -2.43 -3.54 -8.74
C GLY A 61 -3.90 -3.13 -8.91
N GLY A 62 -4.66 -3.97 -9.61
CA GLY A 62 -6.09 -3.75 -9.88
C GLY A 62 -7.02 -4.32 -8.81
N ALA A 63 -8.32 -4.05 -8.92
CA ALA A 63 -9.34 -4.71 -8.11
C ALA A 63 -9.18 -6.25 -8.18
N GLY A 64 -9.20 -6.92 -7.02
CA GLY A 64 -9.01 -8.37 -6.91
C GLY A 64 -7.55 -8.85 -6.74
N PHE A 65 -6.56 -7.96 -6.88
CA PHE A 65 -5.16 -8.32 -6.59
C PHE A 65 -4.82 -8.09 -5.11
N VAL A 66 -4.02 -8.99 -4.51
CA VAL A 66 -3.56 -8.86 -3.10
C VAL A 66 -2.88 -7.52 -2.84
N ALA A 67 -2.11 -7.03 -3.81
CA ALA A 67 -1.46 -5.72 -3.76
C ALA A 67 -2.46 -4.56 -3.62
N ALA A 68 -3.67 -4.68 -4.15
CA ALA A 68 -4.69 -3.64 -4.12
C ALA A 68 -5.61 -3.72 -2.89
N VAL A 69 -5.98 -4.94 -2.43
CA VAL A 69 -7.10 -5.11 -1.49
C VAL A 69 -6.83 -5.95 -0.25
N GLY A 70 -5.70 -6.66 -0.15
CA GLY A 70 -5.63 -7.83 0.74
C GLY A 70 -4.73 -7.72 1.97
N ALA A 71 -3.41 -7.63 1.76
CA ALA A 71 -2.46 -7.98 2.81
C ALA A 71 -1.77 -6.74 3.40
N THR A 72 -2.40 -6.16 4.44
CA THR A 72 -1.77 -5.14 5.29
C THR A 72 -0.57 -5.71 6.04
N TYR A 73 -0.66 -6.97 6.45
CA TYR A 73 0.40 -7.75 7.08
C TYR A 73 0.95 -8.81 6.12
N ARG A 74 2.28 -8.87 5.95
CA ARG A 74 2.97 -9.90 5.16
C ARG A 74 4.31 -10.26 5.80
N GLU A 75 4.68 -11.53 5.69
CA GLU A 75 5.96 -12.05 6.15
C GLU A 75 6.60 -12.93 5.07
N ILE A 76 7.92 -12.92 5.01
CA ILE A 76 8.75 -13.78 4.17
C ILE A 76 9.79 -14.41 5.10
N PHE A 77 9.71 -15.71 5.28
CA PHE A 77 10.65 -16.45 6.13
C PHE A 77 11.75 -17.08 5.29
N ASP A 78 13.00 -16.72 5.60
CA ASP A 78 14.17 -17.38 5.03
C ASP A 78 14.61 -18.53 5.95
N MET A 79 14.29 -19.76 5.57
CA MET A 79 14.62 -20.95 6.35
C MET A 79 16.12 -21.26 6.37
N GLY A 80 16.92 -20.67 5.47
CA GLY A 80 18.39 -20.76 5.48
C GLY A 80 19.04 -19.74 6.42
N SER A 81 18.35 -18.64 6.72
CA SER A 81 18.78 -17.62 7.66
C SER A 81 17.59 -16.84 8.20
N LEU A 82 17.07 -17.25 9.36
CA LEU A 82 15.87 -16.59 9.93
C LEU A 82 16.07 -15.11 10.20
N ASP A 83 17.31 -14.66 10.50
CA ASP A 83 17.64 -13.24 10.66
C ASP A 83 17.53 -12.41 9.36
N SER A 84 17.44 -13.08 8.20
CA SER A 84 17.22 -12.47 6.88
C SER A 84 15.73 -12.40 6.51
N SER A 85 14.83 -12.83 7.38
CA SER A 85 13.39 -12.78 7.13
C SER A 85 12.90 -11.33 7.04
N LEU A 86 11.79 -11.12 6.32
CA LEU A 86 11.22 -9.81 6.06
C LEU A 86 9.76 -9.76 6.46
N ALA A 87 9.30 -8.60 6.92
CA ALA A 87 7.90 -8.37 7.25
C ALA A 87 7.45 -6.97 6.82
N THR A 88 6.15 -6.80 6.71
CA THR A 88 5.53 -5.48 6.51
C THR A 88 4.18 -5.48 7.23
N ASN A 89 3.80 -4.31 7.72
CA ASN A 89 2.53 -4.08 8.39
C ASN A 89 2.05 -2.66 8.05
N ALA A 90 0.76 -2.38 8.19
CA ALA A 90 0.20 -1.04 8.01
C ALA A 90 -1.00 -0.82 8.95
N PRO A 91 -1.20 0.40 9.48
CA PRO A 91 -0.40 1.62 9.30
C PRO A 91 0.92 1.64 10.08
N GLY A 92 1.02 0.81 11.11
CA GLY A 92 2.13 0.77 12.05
C GLY A 92 1.94 -0.38 13.02
N GLN A 93 2.86 -0.53 13.98
CA GLN A 93 2.82 -1.60 14.98
C GLN A 93 2.00 -1.24 16.24
N SER A 94 1.47 -0.02 16.34
CA SER A 94 0.71 0.44 17.50
C SER A 94 -0.66 0.97 17.09
N GLY A 95 -1.71 0.57 17.80
CA GLY A 95 -3.04 1.17 17.67
C GLY A 95 -3.26 2.42 18.53
N GLN A 96 -2.27 2.83 19.33
CA GLN A 96 -2.40 3.98 20.23
C GLN A 96 -2.16 5.29 19.47
N PRO A 97 -3.13 6.22 19.45
CA PRO A 97 -2.90 7.56 18.91
C PRO A 97 -1.68 8.23 19.57
N PHE A 98 -0.93 9.00 18.77
CA PHE A 98 0.32 9.66 19.17
C PHE A 98 1.53 8.75 19.45
N SER A 99 1.39 7.43 19.38
CA SER A 99 2.55 6.54 19.36
C SER A 99 3.43 6.83 18.14
N PRO A 100 4.78 6.82 18.28
CA PRO A 100 5.67 6.92 17.12
C PRO A 100 5.49 5.72 16.16
N PHE A 101 4.83 4.64 16.61
CA PHE A 101 4.54 3.45 15.82
C PHE A 101 3.08 3.36 15.34
N TYR A 102 2.31 4.45 15.45
CA TYR A 102 0.92 4.48 15.02
C TYR A 102 0.78 4.39 13.49
N GLN A 103 1.65 5.10 12.77
CA GLN A 103 1.56 5.26 11.31
C GLN A 103 2.92 5.23 10.59
N ASN A 104 3.97 4.76 11.26
CA ASN A 104 5.34 4.85 10.74
C ASN A 104 5.62 3.91 9.56
N LEU A 105 4.69 3.03 9.20
CA LEU A 105 4.85 2.07 8.10
C LEU A 105 3.96 2.40 6.90
N VAL A 106 3.16 3.48 6.94
CA VAL A 106 2.23 3.86 5.85
C VAL A 106 2.98 4.04 4.53
N GLU A 107 4.07 4.81 4.56
CA GLU A 107 4.83 5.16 3.37
C GLU A 107 5.53 3.93 2.76
N SER A 108 6.22 3.14 3.59
CA SER A 108 6.88 1.90 3.16
C SER A 108 5.86 0.87 2.65
N PHE A 109 4.70 0.76 3.31
CA PHE A 109 3.61 -0.09 2.83
C PHE A 109 3.12 0.31 1.45
N GLY A 110 2.96 1.61 1.18
CA GLY A 110 2.61 2.16 -0.13
C GLY A 110 3.60 1.81 -1.22
N ARG A 111 4.91 1.92 -0.91
CA ARG A 111 6.00 1.55 -1.82
C ARG A 111 6.22 0.04 -1.95
N GLY A 112 5.51 -0.79 -1.17
CA GLY A 112 5.69 -2.24 -1.16
C GLY A 112 6.98 -2.69 -0.47
N GLU A 113 7.57 -1.85 0.37
CA GLU A 113 8.79 -2.12 1.12
C GLU A 113 8.52 -2.99 2.35
N TYR A 114 9.55 -3.76 2.73
CA TYR A 114 9.56 -4.63 3.89
C TYR A 114 10.67 -4.20 4.84
N PHE A 115 10.48 -4.44 6.14
CA PHE A 115 11.50 -4.27 7.17
C PHE A 115 12.03 -5.64 7.63
N PRO A 116 13.26 -5.71 8.19
CA PRO A 116 13.81 -6.96 8.71
C PRO A 116 12.98 -7.54 9.87
N LEU A 117 12.66 -8.83 9.79
CA LEU A 117 12.08 -9.63 10.86
C LEU A 117 13.18 -10.50 11.48
N VAL A 118 14.01 -9.90 12.33
CA VAL A 118 15.15 -10.59 12.97
C VAL A 118 14.67 -11.62 14.01
N TRP A 119 15.43 -12.70 14.19
CA TRP A 119 15.03 -13.85 15.01
C TRP A 119 15.98 -14.10 16.18
N SER A 120 17.29 -14.11 15.93
CA SER A 120 18.28 -14.42 16.95
C SER A 120 18.24 -13.39 18.07
N ARG A 121 18.47 -13.84 19.31
CA ARG A 121 18.47 -12.95 20.49
C ARG A 121 19.32 -11.71 20.28
N GLY A 122 20.55 -11.88 19.81
CA GLY A 122 21.47 -10.78 19.59
C GLY A 122 20.99 -9.82 18.49
N ALA A 123 20.33 -10.31 17.44
CA ALA A 123 19.76 -9.45 16.41
C ALA A 123 18.55 -8.67 16.93
N VAL A 124 17.64 -9.33 17.67
CA VAL A 124 16.51 -8.68 18.32
C VAL A 124 16.98 -7.58 19.28
N GLU A 125 17.95 -7.88 20.14
CA GLU A 125 18.47 -6.92 21.13
C GLU A 125 19.14 -5.70 20.47
N ARG A 126 19.73 -5.83 19.28
CA ARG A 126 20.33 -4.71 18.54
C ARG A 126 19.30 -3.75 17.95
N VAL A 127 18.14 -4.25 17.54
CA VAL A 127 17.10 -3.44 16.87
C VAL A 127 15.92 -3.10 17.80
N ALA A 128 15.87 -3.69 18.99
CA ALA A 128 14.81 -3.46 19.96
C ALA A 128 14.74 -1.98 20.34
N ARG A 129 13.53 -1.39 20.24
CA ARG A 129 13.32 0.00 20.62
C ARG A 129 12.94 0.19 22.08
N PHE A 130 12.23 -0.78 22.66
CA PHE A 130 11.82 -0.79 24.06
C PHE A 130 11.97 -2.20 24.65
N ARG A 131 12.20 -2.28 25.96
CA ARG A 131 12.24 -3.54 26.72
C ARG A 131 11.46 -3.38 28.01
N LEU A 132 10.56 -4.33 28.28
CA LEU A 132 9.78 -4.42 29.50
C LEU A 132 10.06 -5.77 30.18
N VAL A 133 10.34 -5.76 31.47
CA VAL A 133 10.49 -6.97 32.29
C VAL A 133 9.32 -7.01 33.27
N LEU A 134 8.54 -8.10 33.22
CA LEU A 134 7.40 -8.32 34.10
C LEU A 134 7.82 -9.32 35.18
N ASN A 135 7.74 -8.91 36.45
CA ASN A 135 7.99 -9.77 37.60
C ASN A 135 6.64 -10.06 38.29
N PRO A 136 5.98 -11.18 37.96
CA PRO A 136 4.74 -11.55 38.65
C PRO A 136 5.04 -11.81 40.12
N ARG A 137 4.08 -11.42 40.97
CA ARG A 137 4.09 -11.74 42.40
C ARG A 137 3.34 -13.04 42.66
#